data_AF-A0A945ABR2-F1
#
_entry.id   AF-A0A945ABR2-F1
#
_cell.length_a   1.000
_cell.length_b   1.000
_cell.length_c   1.000
_cell.angle_alpha   90.00
_cell.angle_beta   90.00
_cell.angle_gamma   90.00
#
_symmetry.space_group_name_H-M   'P 1'
#
loop_
_entity.id
_entity.type
_entity.pdbx_description
1 polymer ?
#
loop_
_entity_poly.entity_id
_entity_poly.type
_entity_poly.pdbx_seq_one_letter_code
_entity_poly.pdbx_strand_id
1 'polypeptide(L)'
;MLSKLFLKKKTGPRLSPLAQTLLKLADINMSSANCTLILNTEGHEEPEELGRALFFKSDGKLLIRNRAIYITTPDHIKAENHDHFRGAGDIISLWFLHEHVPRTIECRVDERVHFPADLVSSLDPKIAIGYKLTPLSDISKQDKRSSLRFSHQPGQGALPVYPQILFDIFIHDTDQTFPDEGAIPHRIDQLRLAPPQGQEGLFLSASFLPEELVSTFKHDIRTNPSETRHVHVSKPYLEEKLNRATLLELSFSDVLGLGSEDLGRNLHIKKPMISRTKDRRDPHYLTVGDTMVLHYGARSQFDGQTSYYELVTEITKGGLENLTIRPIYDIRQEQGLRVALTDFSVNGLRFDCSAEFLNYILGKNYHQLPINEQILTLQSRVLLLNLYPKLRFNRDTEAYRPELPKRISILGKVVRCEIEWEDDEEELGGKIVRAGIQFMYDPAEYSRDHYEFDQWERIRAFKENRYFKEVHKSLNGLIAYLESQTKEGP
;
A
#
# COMPACT_ATOMS: atom_id res chain seq x y z
N MET A 1 -15.44 -5.40 -58.38
CA MET A 1 -16.39 -6.47 -57.98
C MET A 1 -16.14 -6.85 -56.51
N LEU A 2 -16.42 -5.95 -55.55
CA LEU A 2 -16.30 -6.20 -54.10
C LEU A 2 -17.32 -5.33 -53.35
N SER A 3 -18.59 -5.51 -53.68
CA SER A 3 -19.71 -5.05 -52.86
C SER A 3 -20.26 -6.25 -52.07
N LYS A 4 -20.59 -6.02 -50.80
CA LYS A 4 -21.26 -6.92 -49.84
C LYS A 4 -20.37 -7.75 -48.91
N LEU A 5 -19.82 -7.09 -47.89
CA LEU A 5 -19.53 -7.71 -46.58
C LEU A 5 -19.82 -6.71 -45.45
N PHE A 6 -21.02 -6.13 -45.44
CA PHE A 6 -21.58 -5.49 -44.25
C PHE A 6 -22.78 -6.33 -43.79
N LEU A 7 -22.51 -7.28 -42.90
CA LEU A 7 -23.54 -7.92 -42.08
C LEU A 7 -24.09 -6.84 -41.14
N LYS A 8 -25.24 -6.26 -41.52
CA LYS A 8 -26.09 -5.48 -40.60
C LYS A 8 -26.41 -6.38 -39.41
N LYS A 9 -25.78 -6.15 -38.26
CA LYS A 9 -26.24 -6.68 -36.96
C LYS A 9 -27.71 -6.27 -36.82
N LYS A 10 -28.61 -7.26 -36.75
CA LYS A 10 -30.01 -7.05 -36.41
C LYS A 10 -30.04 -6.33 -35.05
N THR A 11 -30.41 -5.06 -35.06
CA THR A 11 -30.72 -4.31 -33.84
C THR A 11 -32.00 -4.91 -33.28
N GLY A 12 -31.85 -5.74 -32.24
CA GLY A 12 -32.97 -6.11 -31.38
C GLY A 12 -33.60 -4.86 -30.73
N PRO A 13 -34.77 -5.01 -30.09
CA PRO A 13 -35.46 -3.89 -29.46
C PRO A 13 -34.53 -3.18 -28.47
N ARG A 14 -34.43 -1.84 -28.57
CA ARG A 14 -33.66 -1.03 -27.62
C ARG A 14 -34.29 -1.19 -26.24
N LEU A 15 -33.60 -1.90 -25.35
CA LEU A 15 -34.00 -2.05 -23.96
C LEU A 15 -34.06 -0.67 -23.28
N SER A 16 -35.07 -0.45 -22.45
CA SER A 16 -35.14 0.75 -21.60
C SER A 16 -33.89 0.85 -20.71
N PRO A 17 -33.41 2.05 -20.34
CA PRO A 17 -32.25 2.22 -19.46
C PRO A 17 -32.32 1.35 -18.20
N LEU A 18 -33.46 1.35 -17.50
CA LEU A 18 -33.71 0.49 -16.34
C LEU A 18 -33.49 -1.00 -16.62
N ALA A 19 -33.99 -1.50 -17.76
CA ALA A 19 -33.82 -2.91 -18.13
C ALA A 19 -32.36 -3.25 -18.44
N GLN A 20 -31.59 -2.31 -19.02
CA GLN A 20 -30.15 -2.50 -19.25
C GLN A 20 -29.40 -2.54 -17.91
N THR A 21 -29.71 -1.64 -16.99
CA THR A 21 -29.11 -1.61 -15.65
C THR A 21 -29.40 -2.88 -14.88
N LEU A 22 -30.65 -3.36 -14.88
CA LEU A 22 -31.02 -4.61 -14.21
C LEU A 22 -30.33 -5.84 -14.80
N LEU A 23 -30.15 -5.90 -16.12
CA LEU A 23 -29.37 -6.97 -16.75
C LEU A 23 -27.90 -6.93 -16.33
N LYS A 24 -27.29 -5.73 -16.30
CA LYS A 24 -25.92 -5.57 -15.79
C LYS A 24 -25.81 -5.99 -14.31
N LEU A 25 -26.78 -5.63 -13.47
CA LEU A 25 -26.80 -6.07 -12.07
C LEU A 25 -26.93 -7.59 -11.94
N ALA A 26 -27.74 -8.21 -12.79
CA ALA A 26 -27.86 -9.67 -12.85
C ALA A 26 -26.54 -10.34 -13.26
N ASP A 27 -25.83 -9.77 -14.24
CA ASP A 27 -24.52 -10.25 -14.67
C ASP A 27 -23.45 -10.09 -13.58
N ILE A 28 -23.46 -8.96 -12.85
CA ILE A 28 -22.54 -8.71 -11.74
C ILE A 28 -22.80 -9.65 -10.56
N ASN A 29 -24.08 -9.95 -10.28
CA ASN A 29 -24.54 -10.88 -9.26
C ASN A 29 -23.90 -10.66 -7.86
N MET A 30 -23.78 -9.40 -7.45
CA MET A 30 -23.21 -9.00 -6.15
C MET A 30 -23.99 -9.57 -4.96
N SER A 31 -23.31 -9.80 -3.83
CA SER A 31 -23.93 -10.32 -2.60
C SER A 31 -24.29 -9.24 -1.59
N SER A 32 -23.60 -8.10 -1.60
CA SER A 32 -23.86 -7.01 -0.65
C SER A 32 -23.41 -5.66 -1.18
N ALA A 33 -23.99 -4.58 -0.64
CA ALA A 33 -23.57 -3.20 -0.86
C ALA A 33 -23.59 -2.41 0.45
N ASN A 34 -22.77 -1.37 0.54
CA ASN A 34 -22.92 -0.33 1.54
C ASN A 34 -23.99 0.65 1.07
N CYS A 35 -24.86 1.07 1.97
CA CYS A 35 -26.00 1.92 1.69
C CYS A 35 -25.78 3.30 2.31
N THR A 36 -25.96 4.34 1.50
CA THR A 36 -25.97 5.74 1.96
C THR A 36 -27.28 6.37 1.53
N LEU A 37 -28.03 6.96 2.45
CA LEU A 37 -29.19 7.78 2.14
C LEU A 37 -28.69 9.08 1.50
N ILE A 38 -29.13 9.39 0.28
CA ILE A 38 -28.75 10.63 -0.42
C ILE A 38 -29.86 11.67 -0.34
N LEU A 39 -31.12 11.22 -0.42
CA LEU A 39 -32.28 12.10 -0.35
C LEU A 39 -33.38 11.40 0.43
N ASN A 40 -33.87 12.05 1.48
CA ASN A 40 -35.04 11.56 2.21
C ASN A 40 -36.35 12.11 1.60
N THR A 41 -37.49 11.51 1.97
CA THR A 41 -38.83 11.96 1.54
C THR A 41 -39.20 13.40 1.89
N GLU A 42 -38.48 14.05 2.80
CA GLU A 42 -38.71 15.44 3.23
C GLU A 42 -37.85 16.45 2.45
N GLY A 43 -37.00 15.97 1.53
CA GLY A 43 -36.14 16.80 0.69
C GLY A 43 -34.81 17.21 1.35
N HIS A 44 -34.43 16.58 2.45
CA HIS A 44 -33.13 16.79 3.06
C HIS A 44 -32.06 15.98 2.30
N GLU A 45 -30.98 16.66 1.93
CA GLU A 45 -29.87 16.14 1.10
C GLU A 45 -28.61 15.78 1.91
N GLU A 46 -28.69 15.73 3.25
CA GLU A 46 -27.55 15.33 4.08
C GLU A 46 -27.29 13.83 3.93
N PRO A 47 -26.10 13.40 3.46
CA PRO A 47 -25.81 11.99 3.26
C PRO A 47 -25.69 11.24 4.59
N GLU A 48 -26.55 10.24 4.81
CA GLU A 48 -26.52 9.41 6.03
C GLU A 48 -26.06 7.98 5.72
N GLU A 49 -25.10 7.46 6.48
CA GLU A 49 -24.54 6.12 6.26
C GLU A 49 -25.41 5.04 6.94
N LEU A 50 -26.23 4.34 6.15
CA LEU A 50 -27.16 3.32 6.63
C LEU A 50 -26.49 1.96 6.93
N GLY A 51 -25.21 1.81 6.58
CA GLY A 51 -24.44 0.58 6.78
C GLY A 51 -24.60 -0.42 5.64
N ARG A 52 -24.18 -1.67 5.86
CA ARG A 52 -24.17 -2.72 4.83
C ARG A 52 -25.55 -3.38 4.70
N ALA A 53 -25.95 -3.69 3.48
CA ALA A 53 -27.12 -4.52 3.18
C ALA A 53 -26.74 -5.68 2.26
N LEU A 54 -27.45 -6.80 2.41
CA LEU A 54 -27.30 -7.98 1.57
C LEU A 54 -28.35 -7.95 0.45
N PHE A 55 -27.95 -8.34 -0.75
CA PHE A 55 -28.92 -8.52 -1.84
C PHE A 55 -29.60 -9.88 -1.71
N PHE A 56 -30.92 -9.91 -1.91
CA PHE A 56 -31.64 -11.16 -2.01
C PHE A 56 -31.28 -11.87 -3.30
N LYS A 57 -31.07 -13.18 -3.19
CA LYS A 57 -30.81 -14.11 -4.29
C LYS A 57 -31.82 -15.24 -4.26
N SER A 58 -32.16 -15.74 -5.45
CA SER A 58 -32.93 -16.96 -5.67
C SER A 58 -32.09 -17.86 -6.57
N ASP A 59 -31.84 -19.09 -6.14
CA ASP A 59 -31.00 -20.07 -6.87
C ASP A 59 -29.61 -19.51 -7.22
N GLY A 60 -28.99 -18.79 -6.28
CA GLY A 60 -27.65 -18.19 -6.43
C GLY A 60 -27.58 -16.97 -7.36
N LYS A 61 -28.72 -16.49 -7.88
CA LYS A 61 -28.80 -15.31 -8.74
C LYS A 61 -29.54 -14.17 -8.07
N LEU A 62 -29.12 -12.94 -8.33
CA LEU A 62 -29.78 -11.73 -7.86
C LEU A 62 -31.29 -11.78 -8.11
N LEU A 63 -32.08 -11.60 -7.06
CA LEU A 63 -33.53 -11.57 -7.15
C LEU A 63 -33.97 -10.29 -7.86
N ILE A 64 -34.42 -10.44 -9.10
CA ILE A 64 -35.01 -9.36 -9.88
C ILE A 64 -36.46 -9.72 -10.17
N ARG A 65 -37.40 -8.95 -9.61
CA ARG A 65 -38.84 -9.08 -9.86
C ARG A 65 -39.45 -7.71 -10.00
N ASN A 66 -40.46 -7.58 -10.87
CA ASN A 66 -41.20 -6.33 -11.08
C ASN A 66 -40.28 -5.13 -11.40
N ARG A 67 -39.21 -5.36 -12.15
CA ARG A 67 -38.19 -4.35 -12.53
C ARG A 67 -37.48 -3.71 -11.32
N ALA A 68 -37.40 -4.43 -10.22
CA ALA A 68 -36.75 -4.01 -8.99
C ALA A 68 -35.76 -5.08 -8.51
N ILE A 69 -34.81 -4.63 -7.68
CA ILE A 69 -33.92 -5.48 -6.88
C ILE A 69 -34.35 -5.43 -5.42
N TYR A 70 -33.86 -6.35 -4.60
CA TYR A 70 -34.26 -6.47 -3.21
C TYR A 70 -33.04 -6.55 -2.30
N ILE A 71 -33.06 -5.80 -1.20
CA ILE A 71 -31.99 -5.83 -0.18
C ILE A 71 -32.57 -6.08 1.21
N THR A 72 -31.74 -6.59 2.13
CA THR A 72 -32.07 -6.65 3.55
C THR A 72 -32.13 -5.25 4.16
N THR A 73 -32.62 -5.16 5.41
CA THR A 73 -32.40 -3.97 6.22
C THR A 73 -30.90 -3.70 6.35
N PRO A 74 -30.43 -2.47 6.05
CA PRO A 74 -29.06 -2.06 6.31
C PRO A 74 -28.69 -2.14 7.80
N ASP A 75 -27.43 -2.51 8.10
CA ASP A 75 -26.96 -2.85 9.45
C ASP A 75 -27.07 -1.71 10.49
N HIS A 76 -27.01 -0.45 10.09
CA HIS A 76 -27.03 0.69 11.04
C HIS A 76 -28.44 1.22 11.33
N ILE A 77 -29.49 0.63 10.74
CA ILE A 77 -30.87 1.01 11.03
C ILE A 77 -31.28 0.40 12.38
N LYS A 78 -31.22 1.21 13.45
CA LYS A 78 -31.72 0.87 14.79
C LYS A 78 -33.22 1.16 14.89
N ALA A 79 -33.93 0.40 15.74
CA ALA A 79 -35.37 0.60 15.99
C ALA A 79 -35.74 2.00 16.49
N GLU A 80 -34.77 2.74 17.04
CA GLU A 80 -34.92 4.09 17.60
C GLU A 80 -34.69 5.20 16.54
N ASN A 81 -34.06 4.89 15.40
CA ASN A 81 -33.73 5.83 14.31
C ASN A 81 -34.70 5.77 13.12
N HIS A 82 -35.89 5.20 13.30
CA HIS A 82 -36.90 5.05 12.25
C HIS A 82 -37.44 6.38 11.67
N ASP A 83 -37.10 7.52 12.28
CA ASP A 83 -37.59 8.82 11.85
C ASP A 83 -36.94 9.33 10.55
N HIS A 84 -35.70 8.92 10.24
CA HIS A 84 -34.93 9.41 9.09
C HIS A 84 -35.02 8.52 7.83
N PHE A 85 -35.16 7.20 8.00
CA PHE A 85 -35.34 6.24 6.91
C PHE A 85 -36.77 5.68 6.90
N ARG A 86 -37.66 6.38 6.18
CA ARG A 86 -39.09 6.02 6.08
C ARG A 86 -39.34 4.90 5.06
N GLY A 87 -38.36 4.63 4.20
CA GLY A 87 -38.29 3.42 3.37
C GLY A 87 -39.13 3.44 2.10
N ALA A 88 -40.12 4.32 1.94
CA ALA A 88 -40.83 4.49 0.66
C ALA A 88 -40.59 5.92 0.14
N GLY A 89 -39.93 6.05 -1.01
CA GLY A 89 -39.62 7.34 -1.65
C GLY A 89 -38.19 7.83 -1.43
N ASP A 90 -37.47 7.30 -0.44
CA ASP A 90 -36.08 7.63 -0.17
C ASP A 90 -35.16 7.22 -1.34
N ILE A 91 -34.09 7.99 -1.59
CA ILE A 91 -33.06 7.65 -2.57
C ILE A 91 -31.80 7.22 -1.82
N ILE A 92 -31.35 6.01 -2.10
CA ILE A 92 -30.13 5.45 -1.54
C ILE A 92 -29.08 5.24 -2.62
N SER A 93 -27.83 5.53 -2.29
CA SER A 93 -26.65 5.08 -3.02
C SER A 93 -26.26 3.70 -2.54
N LEU A 94 -26.16 2.75 -3.45
CA LEU A 94 -25.58 1.44 -3.19
C LEU A 94 -24.15 1.43 -3.71
N TRP A 95 -23.19 1.25 -2.81
CA TRP A 95 -21.77 1.10 -3.13
C TRP A 95 -21.35 -0.37 -3.01
N PHE A 96 -20.72 -0.92 -4.04
CA PHE A 96 -20.25 -2.30 -4.06
C PHE A 96 -19.01 -2.48 -4.93
N LEU A 97 -18.29 -3.58 -4.70
CA LEU A 97 -17.14 -3.97 -5.52
C LEU A 97 -17.57 -4.96 -6.60
N HIS A 98 -17.13 -4.75 -7.84
CA HIS A 98 -17.19 -5.75 -8.90
C HIS A 98 -15.86 -5.76 -9.65
N GLU A 99 -15.24 -6.94 -9.74
CA GLU A 99 -13.86 -7.10 -10.24
C GLU A 99 -12.88 -6.14 -9.54
N HIS A 100 -13.05 -6.00 -8.22
CA HIS A 100 -12.25 -5.13 -7.35
C HIS A 100 -12.34 -3.63 -7.64
N VAL A 101 -13.23 -3.22 -8.54
CA VAL A 101 -13.48 -1.82 -8.86
C VAL A 101 -14.71 -1.34 -8.08
N PRO A 102 -14.63 -0.23 -7.32
CA PRO A 102 -15.77 0.35 -6.65
C PRO A 102 -16.75 0.89 -7.69
N ARG A 103 -18.00 0.51 -7.51
CA ARG A 103 -19.14 0.89 -8.33
C ARG A 103 -20.24 1.39 -7.44
N THR A 104 -21.01 2.33 -7.97
CA THR A 104 -22.20 2.84 -7.30
C THR A 104 -23.40 2.77 -8.22
N ILE A 105 -24.56 2.72 -7.62
CA ILE A 105 -25.84 2.86 -8.29
C ILE A 105 -26.82 3.54 -7.34
N GLU A 106 -27.57 4.51 -7.85
CA GLU A 106 -28.61 5.16 -7.08
C GLU A 106 -29.92 4.42 -7.30
N CYS A 107 -30.62 4.15 -6.21
CA CYS A 107 -31.88 3.45 -6.21
C CYS A 107 -32.90 4.22 -5.40
N ARG A 108 -34.14 4.25 -5.88
CA ARG A 108 -35.27 4.64 -5.06
C ARG A 108 -35.76 3.44 -4.27
N VAL A 109 -36.01 3.63 -2.99
CA VAL A 109 -36.68 2.64 -2.15
C VAL A 109 -38.18 2.75 -2.41
N ASP A 110 -38.78 1.72 -2.99
CA ASP A 110 -40.20 1.75 -3.35
C ASP A 110 -41.08 1.38 -2.15
N GLU A 111 -40.74 0.29 -1.46
CA GLU A 111 -41.50 -0.20 -0.31
C GLU A 111 -40.69 -1.21 0.53
N ARG A 112 -41.09 -1.37 1.80
CA ARG A 112 -40.66 -2.48 2.65
C ARG A 112 -41.51 -3.72 2.34
N VAL A 113 -40.86 -4.81 1.95
CA VAL A 113 -41.52 -6.06 1.55
C VAL A 113 -41.42 -7.13 2.63
N HIS A 114 -42.50 -7.89 2.77
CA HIS A 114 -42.54 -9.12 3.54
C HIS A 114 -42.66 -10.29 2.57
N PHE A 115 -41.64 -11.14 2.52
CA PHE A 115 -41.64 -12.31 1.66
C PHE A 115 -42.49 -13.42 2.27
N PRO A 116 -43.34 -14.09 1.48
CA PRO A 116 -44.12 -15.21 1.98
C PRO A 116 -43.20 -16.40 2.32
N ALA A 117 -43.63 -17.23 3.28
CA ALA A 117 -42.78 -18.25 3.90
C ALA A 117 -42.23 -19.29 2.90
N ASP A 118 -43.00 -19.58 1.85
CA ASP A 118 -42.60 -20.43 0.73
C ASP A 118 -41.40 -19.84 -0.02
N LEU A 119 -41.44 -18.54 -0.31
CA LEU A 119 -40.36 -17.85 -1.01
C LEU A 119 -39.10 -17.76 -0.13
N VAL A 120 -39.24 -17.46 1.16
CA VAL A 120 -38.10 -17.35 2.10
C VAL A 120 -37.25 -18.62 2.14
N SER A 121 -37.85 -19.80 1.97
CA SER A 121 -37.12 -21.07 1.94
C SER A 121 -36.09 -21.16 0.81
N SER A 122 -36.35 -20.47 -0.30
CA SER A 122 -35.52 -20.40 -1.52
C SER A 122 -34.64 -19.15 -1.61
N LEU A 123 -34.78 -18.21 -0.67
CA LEU A 123 -34.02 -16.97 -0.67
C LEU A 123 -32.68 -17.11 0.06
N ASP A 124 -31.69 -16.36 -0.43
CA ASP A 124 -30.43 -16.10 0.26
C ASP A 124 -30.23 -14.58 0.34
N PRO A 125 -30.21 -13.95 1.53
CA PRO A 125 -30.33 -14.58 2.84
C PRO A 125 -31.77 -15.01 3.16
N LYS A 126 -31.94 -16.01 4.05
CA LYS A 126 -33.25 -16.55 4.50
C LYS A 126 -33.95 -15.60 5.49
N ILE A 127 -34.21 -14.38 5.06
CA ILE A 127 -34.83 -13.31 5.86
C ILE A 127 -36.19 -12.95 5.24
N ALA A 128 -37.22 -12.89 6.09
CA ALA A 128 -38.59 -12.65 5.62
C ALA A 128 -38.89 -11.19 5.27
N ILE A 129 -37.99 -10.26 5.59
CA ILE A 129 -38.21 -8.82 5.47
C ILE A 129 -37.07 -8.20 4.67
N GLY A 130 -37.41 -7.30 3.75
CA GLY A 130 -36.45 -6.53 2.97
C GLY A 130 -37.03 -5.25 2.40
N TYR A 131 -36.25 -4.58 1.56
CA TYR A 131 -36.65 -3.39 0.83
C TYR A 131 -36.58 -3.65 -0.67
N LYS A 132 -37.61 -3.19 -1.38
CA LYS A 132 -37.67 -3.23 -2.84
C LYS A 132 -37.13 -1.92 -3.39
N LEU A 133 -36.19 -2.04 -4.32
CA LEU A 133 -35.44 -0.93 -4.87
C LEU A 133 -35.58 -0.85 -6.39
N THR A 134 -35.86 0.34 -6.90
CA THR A 134 -35.82 0.63 -8.34
C THR A 134 -34.57 1.46 -8.66
N PRO A 135 -33.65 0.95 -9.51
CA PRO A 135 -32.53 1.73 -10.01
C PRO A 135 -32.97 3.02 -10.71
N LEU A 136 -32.35 4.14 -10.34
CA LEU A 136 -32.54 5.45 -10.95
C LEU A 136 -31.42 5.79 -11.96
N SER A 137 -30.21 5.28 -11.71
CA SER A 137 -29.03 5.53 -12.54
C SER A 137 -28.45 4.23 -13.14
N ASP A 138 -27.54 4.37 -14.11
CA ASP A 138 -26.70 3.25 -14.57
C ASP A 138 -25.59 2.98 -13.55
N ILE A 139 -25.00 1.80 -13.58
CA ILE A 139 -23.91 1.44 -12.67
C ILE A 139 -22.67 2.27 -13.04
N SER A 140 -22.32 3.23 -12.19
CA SER A 140 -21.15 4.08 -12.40
C SER A 140 -19.92 3.46 -11.75
N LYS A 141 -18.86 3.29 -12.54
CA LYS A 141 -17.51 3.02 -12.04
C LYS A 141 -17.02 4.27 -11.32
N GLN A 142 -16.82 4.19 -10.00
CA GLN A 142 -16.30 5.32 -9.21
C GLN A 142 -14.79 5.49 -9.40
N ASP A 143 -14.09 4.43 -9.83
CA ASP A 143 -12.64 4.49 -10.00
C ASP A 143 -12.21 4.79 -11.46
N LYS A 144 -11.82 6.03 -11.74
CA LYS A 144 -11.17 6.42 -13.00
C LYS A 144 -9.70 6.01 -13.07
N ARG A 145 -9.13 5.40 -12.01
CA ARG A 145 -7.71 5.05 -11.93
C ARG A 145 -7.39 3.79 -12.73
N SER A 146 -6.13 3.70 -13.15
CA SER A 146 -5.57 2.56 -13.87
C SER A 146 -5.14 1.41 -12.96
N SER A 147 -5.05 1.62 -11.64
CA SER A 147 -4.61 0.61 -10.67
C SER A 147 -5.36 0.76 -9.34
N LEU A 148 -5.55 -0.38 -8.66
CA LEU A 148 -6.15 -0.46 -7.32
C LEU A 148 -5.28 0.27 -6.29
N ARG A 149 -5.89 0.64 -5.15
CA ARG A 149 -5.15 1.15 -4.00
C ARG A 149 -5.48 0.36 -2.76
N PHE A 150 -4.46 0.00 -1.99
CA PHE A 150 -4.63 -0.71 -0.73
C PHE A 150 -4.52 0.26 0.43
N SER A 151 -5.52 0.24 1.31
CA SER A 151 -5.50 1.08 2.50
C SER A 151 -4.51 0.53 3.53
N HIS A 152 -3.85 1.44 4.23
CA HIS A 152 -3.01 1.13 5.39
C HIS A 152 -3.73 1.44 6.70
N GLN A 153 -4.75 2.32 6.67
CA GLN A 153 -5.60 2.68 7.82
C GLN A 153 -7.08 2.31 7.59
N PRO A 154 -7.81 1.82 8.61
CA PRO A 154 -9.25 1.54 8.51
C PRO A 154 -10.07 2.82 8.30
N GLY A 155 -11.22 2.73 7.62
CA GLY A 155 -12.25 3.79 7.62
C GLY A 155 -12.07 4.93 6.61
N GLN A 156 -11.00 4.99 5.83
CA GLN A 156 -10.76 6.12 4.90
C GLN A 156 -11.28 5.91 3.45
N GLY A 157 -12.41 5.21 3.28
CA GLY A 157 -13.09 5.04 1.98
C GLY A 157 -12.30 4.30 0.88
N ALA A 158 -11.13 3.71 1.21
CA ALA A 158 -10.31 2.89 0.33
C ALA A 158 -10.66 1.39 0.47
N LEU A 159 -10.07 0.53 -0.38
CA LEU A 159 -10.17 -0.93 -0.26
C LEU A 159 -9.82 -1.39 1.17
N PRO A 160 -10.27 -2.59 1.62
CA PRO A 160 -9.94 -3.11 2.94
C PRO A 160 -8.45 -3.01 3.26
N VAL A 161 -8.13 -2.73 4.52
CA VAL A 161 -6.74 -2.81 4.99
C VAL A 161 -6.31 -4.26 5.00
N TYR A 162 -5.18 -4.56 4.36
CA TYR A 162 -4.57 -5.89 4.37
C TYR A 162 -3.38 -5.90 5.33
N PRO A 163 -3.57 -6.30 6.61
CA PRO A 163 -2.50 -6.23 7.62
C PRO A 163 -1.33 -7.18 7.33
N GLN A 164 -1.44 -8.06 6.34
CA GLN A 164 -0.38 -8.96 5.89
C GLN A 164 0.79 -8.21 5.25
N ILE A 165 0.53 -7.06 4.62
CA ILE A 165 1.57 -6.21 4.03
C ILE A 165 1.34 -4.77 4.44
N LEU A 166 2.16 -4.30 5.38
CA LEU A 166 2.22 -2.90 5.79
C LEU A 166 3.61 -2.34 5.49
N PHE A 167 3.74 -1.02 5.49
CA PHE A 167 5.02 -0.33 5.36
C PHE A 167 5.22 0.66 6.50
N ASP A 168 6.42 0.71 7.07
CA ASP A 168 6.92 1.96 7.66
C ASP A 168 7.58 2.78 6.57
N ILE A 169 7.39 4.10 6.59
CA ILE A 169 7.91 5.00 5.57
C ILE A 169 8.71 6.10 6.24
N PHE A 170 9.89 6.33 5.69
CA PHE A 170 10.78 7.41 6.04
C PHE A 170 11.02 8.27 4.81
N ILE A 171 10.82 9.57 4.94
CA ILE A 171 11.00 10.54 3.87
C ILE A 171 12.26 11.36 4.14
N HIS A 172 13.09 11.50 3.12
CA HIS A 172 14.22 12.44 3.10
C HIS A 172 13.96 13.54 2.07
N ASP A 173 14.20 14.79 2.47
CA ASP A 173 14.38 15.89 1.53
C ASP A 173 15.71 15.73 0.81
N THR A 174 15.74 16.21 -0.44
CA THR A 174 16.91 16.09 -1.30
C THR A 174 17.30 17.45 -1.86
N ASP A 175 18.53 17.56 -2.34
CA ASP A 175 19.01 18.76 -3.03
C ASP A 175 18.46 18.93 -4.46
N GLN A 176 17.60 18.00 -4.90
CA GLN A 176 17.04 17.99 -6.26
C GLN A 176 15.63 18.58 -6.30
N THR A 177 15.35 19.33 -7.36
CA THR A 177 14.02 19.84 -7.68
C THR A 177 13.59 19.41 -9.08
N PHE A 178 12.29 19.19 -9.25
CA PHE A 178 11.69 19.05 -10.56
C PHE A 178 11.68 20.40 -11.27
N PRO A 179 12.01 20.43 -12.57
CA PRO A 179 11.96 21.67 -13.33
C PRO A 179 10.51 22.17 -13.46
N ASP A 180 10.32 23.47 -13.30
CA ASP A 180 9.02 24.13 -13.53
C ASP A 180 8.64 24.10 -15.02
N GLU A 181 9.65 24.21 -15.90
CA GLU A 181 9.50 24.14 -17.35
C GLU A 181 10.46 23.11 -17.97
N GLY A 182 9.97 22.37 -18.97
CA GLY A 182 10.78 21.42 -19.73
C GLY A 182 10.63 19.96 -19.28
N ALA A 183 11.53 19.11 -19.79
CA ALA A 183 11.45 17.67 -19.57
C ALA A 183 12.07 17.28 -18.22
N ILE A 184 11.34 16.47 -17.45
CA ILE A 184 11.86 15.84 -16.23
C ILE A 184 13.07 14.95 -16.59
N PRO A 185 14.24 15.13 -15.94
CA PRO A 185 15.46 14.40 -16.24
C PRO A 185 15.27 12.89 -16.27
N HIS A 186 15.90 12.20 -17.21
CA HIS A 186 15.83 10.74 -17.27
C HIS A 186 16.68 10.03 -16.21
N ARG A 187 17.71 10.72 -15.71
CA ARG A 187 18.69 10.19 -14.76
C ARG A 187 19.11 11.27 -13.76
N ILE A 188 19.40 10.85 -12.54
CA ILE A 188 19.99 11.68 -11.49
C ILE A 188 21.29 10.98 -11.08
N ASP A 189 22.42 11.69 -11.16
CA ASP A 189 23.76 11.11 -11.02
C ASP A 189 24.43 11.38 -9.67
N GLN A 190 23.84 12.25 -8.84
CA GLN A 190 24.27 12.52 -7.47
C GLN A 190 23.06 13.02 -6.68
N LEU A 191 22.77 12.42 -5.53
CA LEU A 191 21.68 12.80 -4.65
C LEU A 191 22.26 13.14 -3.28
N ARG A 192 21.97 14.33 -2.76
CA ARG A 192 22.31 14.66 -1.37
C ARG A 192 21.06 14.74 -0.53
N LEU A 193 21.11 14.12 0.63
CA LEU A 193 20.00 14.09 1.59
C LEU A 193 20.20 15.20 2.62
N ALA A 194 19.13 15.94 2.90
CA ALA A 194 19.10 16.89 4.01
C ALA A 194 18.49 16.19 5.24
N PRO A 195 19.18 16.06 6.38
CA PRO A 195 18.62 15.40 7.54
C PRO A 195 17.47 16.23 8.15
N PRO A 196 16.48 15.60 8.82
CA PRO A 196 15.51 16.32 9.64
C PRO A 196 16.17 17.15 10.74
N GLN A 197 15.57 18.29 11.08
CA GLN A 197 16.10 19.19 12.10
C GLN A 197 16.25 18.48 13.45
N GLY A 198 17.38 18.71 14.13
CA GLY A 198 17.69 18.07 15.42
C GLY A 198 18.38 16.70 15.31
N GLN A 199 18.54 16.17 14.09
CA GLN A 199 19.41 15.01 13.81
C GLN A 199 20.77 15.42 13.21
N GLU A 200 20.99 16.72 13.02
CA GLU A 200 22.29 17.31 12.67
C GLU A 200 23.28 17.07 13.81
N GLY A 201 24.09 16.01 13.70
CA GLY A 201 25.14 15.70 14.68
C GLY A 201 25.03 14.35 15.39
N LEU A 202 24.08 13.47 15.01
CA LEU A 202 24.12 12.06 15.42
C LEU A 202 25.23 11.26 14.72
N PHE A 203 26.15 11.92 14.02
CA PHE A 203 27.48 11.39 13.72
C PHE A 203 28.29 11.37 15.02
N LEU A 204 27.94 10.47 15.93
CA LEU A 204 28.92 10.00 16.89
C LEU A 204 29.99 9.29 16.05
N SER A 205 31.07 10.02 15.74
CA SER A 205 32.37 9.42 15.50
C SER A 205 32.84 8.76 16.80
N ALA A 206 32.08 7.77 17.27
CA ALA A 206 32.56 6.82 18.24
C ALA A 206 33.70 6.08 17.54
N SER A 207 34.83 5.95 18.23
CA SER A 207 35.94 5.14 17.76
C SER A 207 35.43 3.79 17.24
N PHE A 208 35.76 3.45 16.00
CA PHE A 208 35.40 2.19 15.35
C PHE A 208 35.97 1.01 16.17
N LEU A 209 35.18 0.47 17.09
CA LEU A 209 35.51 -0.71 17.89
C LEU A 209 34.57 -1.85 17.45
N PRO A 210 35.07 -2.82 16.64
CA PRO A 210 34.24 -3.91 16.13
C PRO A 210 33.49 -4.69 17.21
N GLU A 211 34.08 -4.85 18.41
CA GLU A 211 33.45 -5.48 19.56
C GLU A 211 32.21 -4.74 20.05
N GLU A 212 32.26 -3.40 20.08
CA GLU A 212 31.12 -2.57 20.47
C GLU A 212 30.00 -2.66 19.42
N LEU A 213 30.34 -2.60 18.13
CA LEU A 213 29.37 -2.77 17.03
C LEU A 213 28.69 -4.14 17.08
N VAL A 214 29.46 -5.21 17.34
CA VAL A 214 28.91 -6.56 17.53
C VAL A 214 27.98 -6.62 18.73
N SER A 215 28.35 -5.97 19.85
CA SER A 215 27.54 -5.91 21.06
C SER A 215 26.22 -5.18 20.81
N THR A 216 26.27 -3.98 20.23
CA THR A 216 25.10 -3.17 19.85
C THR A 216 24.18 -3.94 18.91
N PHE A 217 24.73 -4.48 17.81
CA PHE A 217 23.96 -5.29 16.88
C PHE A 217 23.27 -6.49 17.55
N LYS A 218 23.99 -7.26 18.39
CA LYS A 218 23.40 -8.39 19.11
C LYS A 218 22.30 -7.93 20.07
N HIS A 219 22.51 -6.81 20.77
CA HIS A 219 21.49 -6.23 21.64
C HIS A 219 20.23 -5.87 20.86
N ASP A 220 20.37 -5.14 19.75
CA ASP A 220 19.27 -4.71 18.90
C ASP A 220 18.48 -5.87 18.32
N ILE A 221 19.14 -6.94 17.91
CA ILE A 221 18.45 -8.15 17.42
C ILE A 221 17.74 -8.89 18.56
N ARG A 222 18.28 -8.90 19.79
CA ARG A 222 17.67 -9.59 20.94
C ARG A 222 16.35 -8.94 21.39
N THR A 223 16.20 -7.63 21.22
CA THR A 223 14.95 -6.91 21.57
C THR A 223 13.77 -7.35 20.71
N ASN A 224 14.04 -7.90 19.52
CA ASN A 224 13.01 -8.44 18.65
C ASN A 224 12.43 -9.78 19.17
N PRO A 225 11.14 -10.05 18.90
CA PRO A 225 10.56 -11.39 19.03
C PRO A 225 11.37 -12.44 18.27
N SER A 226 11.44 -13.66 18.78
CA SER A 226 12.26 -14.76 18.24
C SER A 226 12.10 -14.97 16.73
N GLU A 227 10.86 -14.90 16.23
CA GLU A 227 10.50 -15.07 14.82
C GLU A 227 11.08 -13.99 13.90
N THR A 228 11.43 -12.84 14.48
CA THR A 228 11.94 -11.65 13.77
C THR A 228 13.43 -11.38 14.03
N ARG A 229 14.13 -12.32 14.66
CA ARG A 229 15.59 -12.25 14.92
C ARG A 229 16.42 -12.67 13.70
N HIS A 230 16.13 -12.04 12.57
CA HIS A 230 16.82 -12.25 11.31
C HIS A 230 17.28 -10.92 10.72
N VAL A 231 18.22 -10.99 9.79
CA VAL A 231 18.69 -9.85 9.00
C VAL A 231 18.40 -10.11 7.53
N HIS A 232 18.10 -9.06 6.77
CA HIS A 232 18.14 -9.16 5.31
C HIS A 232 19.57 -8.95 4.84
N VAL A 233 20.01 -9.81 3.94
CA VAL A 233 21.35 -9.81 3.40
C VAL A 233 21.29 -9.34 1.96
N SER A 234 22.15 -8.37 1.65
CA SER A 234 22.41 -7.95 0.28
C SER A 234 23.91 -7.94 -0.01
N LYS A 235 24.27 -8.08 -1.29
CA LYS A 235 25.65 -8.14 -1.77
C LYS A 235 25.88 -7.12 -2.88
N PRO A 236 26.80 -6.15 -2.73
CA PRO A 236 27.24 -5.32 -3.83
C PRO A 236 27.91 -6.18 -4.91
N TYR A 237 27.44 -6.09 -6.15
CA TYR A 237 27.90 -6.89 -7.28
C TYR A 237 28.15 -6.00 -8.50
N LEU A 238 29.33 -6.13 -9.09
CA LEU A 238 29.66 -5.47 -10.34
C LEU A 238 29.16 -6.33 -11.51
N GLU A 239 28.13 -5.85 -12.22
CA GLU A 239 27.67 -6.49 -13.44
C GLU A 239 28.61 -6.11 -14.59
N GLU A 240 29.56 -6.99 -14.91
CA GLU A 240 30.62 -6.74 -15.90
C GLU A 240 30.09 -6.32 -17.28
N LYS A 241 28.94 -6.86 -17.69
CA LYS A 241 28.34 -6.55 -19.01
C LYS A 241 27.86 -5.12 -19.13
N LEU A 242 27.31 -4.57 -18.05
CA LEU A 242 26.81 -3.20 -18.01
C LEU A 242 27.84 -2.23 -17.44
N ASN A 243 28.92 -2.75 -16.85
CA ASN A 243 29.89 -2.02 -16.05
C ASN A 243 29.21 -1.14 -15.00
N ARG A 244 28.24 -1.74 -14.28
CA ARG A 244 27.45 -1.08 -13.25
C ARG A 244 27.43 -1.89 -11.98
N ALA A 245 27.61 -1.23 -10.85
CA ALA A 245 27.43 -1.88 -9.56
C ALA A 245 25.95 -1.93 -9.17
N THR A 246 25.48 -3.09 -8.73
CA THR A 246 24.11 -3.32 -8.27
C THR A 246 24.13 -3.92 -6.88
N LEU A 247 23.03 -3.80 -6.16
CA LEU A 247 22.87 -4.46 -4.87
C LEU A 247 21.99 -5.71 -5.06
N LEU A 248 22.62 -6.89 -5.00
CA LEU A 248 21.90 -8.16 -5.10
C LEU A 248 21.23 -8.49 -3.78
N GLU A 249 19.94 -8.79 -3.81
CA GLU A 249 19.16 -9.21 -2.64
C GLU A 249 19.32 -10.71 -2.43
N LEU A 250 19.89 -11.12 -1.29
CA LEU A 250 20.13 -12.53 -0.97
C LEU A 250 19.08 -13.11 -0.01
N SER A 251 18.02 -12.36 0.28
CA SER A 251 16.95 -12.67 1.23
C SER A 251 17.38 -12.60 2.71
N PHE A 252 16.55 -13.13 3.61
CA PHE A 252 16.77 -13.10 5.05
C PHE A 252 17.71 -14.22 5.52
N SER A 253 18.38 -13.98 6.65
CA SER A 253 19.23 -14.94 7.33
C SER A 253 19.11 -14.84 8.85
N ASP A 254 19.08 -16.00 9.50
CA ASP A 254 19.06 -16.11 10.96
C ASP A 254 20.41 -15.68 11.55
N VAL A 255 20.35 -14.88 12.62
CA VAL A 255 21.53 -14.54 13.41
C VAL A 255 21.79 -15.64 14.44
N LEU A 256 23.03 -16.15 14.46
CA LEU A 256 23.46 -17.23 15.32
C LEU A 256 24.16 -16.69 16.57
N GLY A 257 24.17 -17.49 17.64
CA GLY A 257 24.95 -17.17 18.84
C GLY A 257 24.48 -15.93 19.60
N LEU A 258 23.22 -15.51 19.42
CA LEU A 258 22.63 -14.39 20.17
C LEU A 258 22.63 -14.65 21.69
N GLY A 259 22.60 -15.90 22.15
CA GLY A 259 22.68 -16.22 23.58
C GLY A 259 24.11 -16.29 24.16
N SER A 260 25.14 -16.17 23.33
CA SER A 260 26.53 -16.27 23.78
C SER A 260 27.01 -14.98 24.45
N GLU A 261 27.72 -15.12 25.57
CA GLU A 261 28.43 -14.04 26.28
C GLU A 261 29.72 -13.61 25.59
N ASP A 262 30.25 -14.42 24.66
CA ASP A 262 31.43 -14.06 23.86
C ASP A 262 31.07 -12.94 22.86
N LEU A 263 31.38 -11.72 23.26
CA LEU A 263 31.36 -10.51 22.45
C LEU A 263 32.71 -10.37 21.73
N GLY A 264 32.98 -11.30 20.81
CA GLY A 264 34.12 -11.19 19.90
C GLY A 264 33.88 -10.13 18.81
N ARG A 265 34.85 -9.98 17.91
CA ARG A 265 34.78 -9.07 16.75
C ARG A 265 33.91 -9.57 15.59
N ASN A 266 33.34 -10.77 15.72
CA ASN A 266 32.67 -11.46 14.62
C ASN A 266 31.19 -11.69 14.95
N LEU A 267 30.39 -11.65 13.89
CA LEU A 267 29.01 -12.11 13.86
C LEU A 267 28.93 -13.45 13.14
N HIS A 268 27.94 -14.24 13.52
CA HIS A 268 27.64 -15.51 12.87
C HIS A 268 26.21 -15.46 12.36
N ILE A 269 26.02 -15.80 11.09
CA ILE A 269 24.70 -15.89 10.47
C ILE A 269 24.60 -17.21 9.69
N LYS A 270 23.37 -17.66 9.41
CA LYS A 270 23.20 -18.71 8.41
C LYS A 270 23.59 -18.18 7.03
N LYS A 271 24.04 -19.06 6.15
CA LYS A 271 24.21 -18.73 4.73
C LYS A 271 22.81 -18.56 4.12
N PRO A 272 22.50 -17.41 3.49
CA PRO A 272 21.20 -17.20 2.84
C PRO A 272 20.92 -18.31 1.82
N MET A 273 19.66 -18.73 1.70
CA MET A 273 19.28 -19.92 0.92
C MET A 273 19.69 -19.79 -0.56
N ILE A 274 19.48 -18.62 -1.16
CA ILE A 274 19.84 -18.33 -2.56
C ILE A 274 21.36 -18.47 -2.78
N SER A 275 22.17 -18.16 -1.77
CA SER A 275 23.62 -18.29 -1.81
C SER A 275 24.15 -19.70 -1.55
N ARG A 276 23.28 -20.69 -1.30
CA ARG A 276 23.65 -22.12 -1.14
C ARG A 276 23.75 -22.87 -2.48
N THR A 277 23.84 -22.14 -3.58
CA THR A 277 24.13 -22.69 -4.90
C THR A 277 25.48 -23.40 -4.94
N LYS A 278 25.58 -24.45 -5.77
CA LYS A 278 26.83 -25.18 -6.04
C LYS A 278 27.68 -24.49 -7.11
N ASP A 279 27.07 -23.61 -7.91
CA ASP A 279 27.78 -22.89 -8.95
C ASP A 279 28.50 -21.67 -8.36
N ARG A 280 29.83 -21.70 -8.41
CA ARG A 280 30.67 -20.60 -7.91
C ARG A 280 30.66 -19.37 -8.83
N ARG A 281 30.15 -19.51 -10.06
CA ARG A 281 30.01 -18.41 -11.02
C ARG A 281 28.70 -17.66 -10.86
N ASP A 282 27.77 -18.20 -10.08
CA ASP A 282 26.52 -17.53 -9.75
C ASP A 282 26.81 -16.24 -8.96
N PRO A 283 26.32 -15.07 -9.39
CA PRO A 283 26.49 -13.80 -8.66
C PRO A 283 26.05 -13.86 -7.19
N HIS A 284 25.08 -14.71 -6.87
CA HIS A 284 24.56 -14.90 -5.51
C HIS A 284 25.46 -15.79 -4.64
N TYR A 285 26.46 -16.46 -5.21
CA TYR A 285 27.43 -17.23 -4.44
C TYR A 285 28.28 -16.30 -3.56
N LEU A 286 28.48 -16.69 -2.31
CA LEU A 286 29.23 -15.92 -1.32
C LEU A 286 30.61 -16.55 -1.07
N THR A 287 31.66 -15.73 -1.19
CA THR A 287 33.07 -16.07 -0.94
C THR A 287 33.66 -15.31 0.24
N VAL A 288 34.74 -15.85 0.83
CA VAL A 288 35.52 -15.13 1.84
C VAL A 288 36.11 -13.86 1.21
N GLY A 289 36.00 -12.74 1.92
CA GLY A 289 36.35 -11.40 1.42
C GLY A 289 35.21 -10.66 0.73
N ASP A 290 34.06 -11.30 0.48
CA ASP A 290 32.90 -10.59 -0.05
C ASP A 290 32.36 -9.60 0.99
N THR A 291 32.02 -8.40 0.53
CA THR A 291 31.27 -7.44 1.32
C THR A 291 29.77 -7.74 1.28
N MET A 292 29.13 -7.61 2.42
CA MET A 292 27.70 -7.79 2.63
C MET A 292 27.11 -6.58 3.33
N VAL A 293 25.91 -6.18 2.90
CA VAL A 293 25.10 -5.14 3.53
C VAL A 293 23.96 -5.84 4.26
N LEU A 294 23.92 -5.69 5.58
CA LEU A 294 22.89 -6.26 6.43
C LEU A 294 21.87 -5.19 6.78
N HIS A 295 20.59 -5.45 6.50
CA HIS A 295 19.49 -4.61 6.96
C HIS A 295 18.71 -5.30 8.06
N TYR A 296 18.42 -4.59 9.13
CA TYR A 296 17.64 -5.12 10.24
C TYR A 296 16.78 -4.04 10.90
N GLY A 297 15.74 -4.49 11.61
CA GLY A 297 14.98 -3.61 12.48
C GLY A 297 15.29 -3.96 13.93
N ALA A 298 15.27 -2.99 14.83
CA ALA A 298 15.29 -3.20 16.27
C ALA A 298 13.99 -2.64 16.86
N ARG A 299 13.26 -3.45 17.60
CA ARG A 299 12.02 -3.02 18.24
C ARG A 299 12.32 -2.39 19.59
N SER A 300 11.93 -1.13 19.75
CA SER A 300 11.96 -0.44 21.03
C SER A 300 11.01 -1.12 22.01
N GLN A 301 11.48 -1.34 23.23
CA GLN A 301 10.70 -1.95 24.30
C GLN A 301 9.69 -0.98 24.92
N PHE A 302 9.90 0.33 24.77
CA PHE A 302 9.10 1.36 25.43
C PHE A 302 7.83 1.72 24.65
N ASP A 303 7.98 2.04 23.37
CA ASP A 303 6.90 2.50 22.48
C ASP A 303 6.49 1.45 21.44
N GLY A 304 7.21 0.32 21.38
CA GLY A 304 6.97 -0.75 20.41
C GLY A 304 7.32 -0.39 18.97
N GLN A 305 7.89 0.79 18.71
CA GLN A 305 8.30 1.22 17.39
C GLN A 305 9.53 0.46 16.91
N THR A 306 9.73 0.40 15.60
CA THR A 306 10.89 -0.27 15.00
C THR A 306 11.81 0.79 14.43
N SER A 307 13.04 0.82 14.92
CA SER A 307 14.14 1.55 14.32
C SER A 307 14.80 0.66 13.27
N TYR A 308 15.22 1.22 12.15
CA TYR A 308 15.83 0.47 11.05
C TYR A 308 17.30 0.81 10.93
N TYR A 309 18.11 -0.22 10.70
CA TYR A 309 19.55 -0.12 10.70
C TYR A 309 20.14 -0.86 9.51
N GLU A 310 21.33 -0.42 9.15
CA GLU A 310 22.17 -1.02 8.14
C GLU A 310 23.59 -1.21 8.70
N LEU A 311 24.18 -2.37 8.41
CA LEU A 311 25.53 -2.70 8.84
C LEU A 311 26.30 -3.34 7.69
N VAL A 312 27.43 -2.74 7.33
CA VAL A 312 28.33 -3.27 6.30
C VAL A 312 29.33 -4.23 6.94
N THR A 313 29.44 -5.42 6.38
CA THR A 313 30.25 -6.52 6.90
C THR A 313 31.07 -7.18 5.81
N GLU A 314 32.16 -7.84 6.19
CA GLU A 314 33.00 -8.66 5.32
C GLU A 314 32.95 -10.12 5.78
N ILE A 315 32.88 -11.07 4.83
CA ILE A 315 32.95 -12.50 5.15
C ILE A 315 34.38 -12.89 5.51
N THR A 316 34.61 -13.28 6.77
CA THR A 316 35.94 -13.73 7.24
C THR A 316 36.10 -15.24 7.19
N LYS A 317 35.02 -16.01 7.35
CA LYS A 317 35.01 -17.48 7.17
C LYS A 317 33.71 -17.93 6.53
N GLY A 318 33.82 -18.75 5.48
CA GLY A 318 32.67 -19.37 4.81
C GLY A 318 32.54 -20.85 5.16
N GLY A 319 31.37 -21.26 5.64
CA GLY A 319 30.97 -22.66 5.78
C GLY A 319 29.88 -23.05 4.77
N LEU A 320 29.47 -24.32 4.79
CA LEU A 320 28.37 -24.81 3.94
C LEU A 320 27.03 -24.16 4.32
N GLU A 321 26.74 -24.08 5.63
CA GLU A 321 25.46 -23.58 6.14
C GLU A 321 25.56 -22.26 6.90
N ASN A 322 26.76 -21.90 7.35
CA ASN A 322 27.00 -20.77 8.25
C ASN A 322 28.11 -19.89 7.72
N LEU A 323 28.01 -18.59 7.98
CA LEU A 323 29.03 -17.59 7.66
C LEU A 323 29.50 -16.93 8.95
N THR A 324 30.79 -16.65 9.01
CA THR A 324 31.37 -15.73 9.99
C THR A 324 31.70 -14.43 9.27
N ILE A 325 31.17 -13.34 9.77
CA ILE A 325 31.29 -12.01 9.18
C ILE A 325 31.79 -11.03 10.23
N ARG A 326 32.44 -9.95 9.77
CA ARG A 326 32.99 -8.91 10.64
C ARG A 326 32.48 -7.54 10.19
N PRO A 327 32.00 -6.66 11.10
CA PRO A 327 31.71 -5.27 10.78
C PRO A 327 32.93 -4.56 10.19
N ILE A 328 32.72 -3.81 9.12
CA ILE A 328 33.76 -2.98 8.50
C ILE A 328 33.40 -1.49 8.43
N TYR A 329 32.16 -1.13 8.77
CA TYR A 329 31.67 0.24 8.97
C TYR A 329 30.78 0.31 10.21
N ASP A 330 30.51 1.53 10.67
CA ASP A 330 29.57 1.80 11.75
C ASP A 330 28.14 1.40 11.37
N ILE A 331 27.32 1.11 12.39
CA ILE A 331 25.90 0.86 12.21
C ILE A 331 25.23 2.18 11.80
N ARG A 332 24.57 2.19 10.63
CA ARG A 332 23.81 3.34 10.14
C ARG A 332 22.34 3.18 10.49
N GLN A 333 21.79 4.09 11.28
CA GLN A 333 20.36 4.13 11.56
C GLN A 333 19.63 4.96 10.49
N GLU A 334 18.43 4.55 10.09
CA GLU A 334 17.52 5.34 9.24
C GLU A 334 17.21 6.70 9.89
N GLN A 335 17.55 7.78 9.19
CA GLN A 335 17.43 9.17 9.65
C GLN A 335 16.28 9.95 8.98
N GLY A 336 15.52 9.33 8.07
CA GLY A 336 14.42 10.05 7.42
C GLY A 336 13.34 10.44 8.42
N LEU A 337 12.47 11.38 8.04
CA LEU A 337 11.30 11.67 8.84
C LEU A 337 10.27 10.54 8.65
N ARG A 338 9.88 9.89 9.74
CA ARG A 338 8.85 8.86 9.70
C ARG A 338 7.48 9.49 9.44
N VAL A 339 6.73 8.95 8.48
CA VAL A 339 5.37 9.41 8.16
C VAL A 339 4.34 8.29 8.23
N ALA A 340 3.09 8.63 8.51
CA ALA A 340 1.98 7.69 8.54
C ALA A 340 1.41 7.48 7.13
N LEU A 341 1.56 6.26 6.61
CA LEU A 341 0.96 5.89 5.32
C LEU A 341 -0.56 5.79 5.43
N THR A 342 -1.27 6.37 4.47
CA THR A 342 -2.72 6.29 4.33
C THR A 342 -3.10 5.15 3.37
N ASP A 343 -2.57 5.19 2.15
CA ASP A 343 -2.79 4.17 1.12
C ASP A 343 -1.64 4.12 0.11
N PHE A 344 -1.51 3.01 -0.59
CA PHE A 344 -0.52 2.85 -1.66
C PHE A 344 -1.08 2.15 -2.89
N SER A 345 -0.36 2.30 -3.99
CA SER A 345 -0.64 1.72 -5.30
C SER A 345 0.66 1.34 -5.98
N VAL A 346 0.57 0.78 -7.20
CA VAL A 346 1.76 0.39 -7.96
C VAL A 346 2.68 1.57 -8.30
N ASN A 347 2.11 2.77 -8.44
CA ASN A 347 2.81 3.95 -8.98
C ASN A 347 2.92 5.11 -8.00
N GLY A 348 2.54 4.91 -6.74
CA GLY A 348 2.54 5.99 -5.77
C GLY A 348 1.81 5.65 -4.50
N LEU A 349 1.84 6.60 -3.56
CA LEU A 349 1.28 6.45 -2.23
C LEU A 349 0.65 7.76 -1.74
N ARG A 350 -0.09 7.68 -0.64
CA ARG A 350 -0.62 8.81 0.11
C ARG A 350 -0.26 8.65 1.58
N PHE A 351 0.13 9.74 2.22
CA PHE A 351 0.47 9.77 3.64
C PHE A 351 -0.09 11.04 4.29
N ASP A 352 -0.22 11.01 5.61
CA ASP A 352 -0.69 12.15 6.40
C ASP A 352 0.44 13.16 6.62
N CYS A 353 0.17 14.43 6.33
CA CYS A 353 1.13 15.53 6.49
C CYS A 353 1.10 16.03 7.93
N SER A 354 2.08 15.63 8.73
CA SER A 354 2.27 16.20 10.07
C SER A 354 2.88 17.60 9.99
N ALA A 355 2.71 18.38 11.06
CA ALA A 355 3.41 19.67 11.19
C ALA A 355 4.94 19.51 11.16
N GLU A 356 5.47 18.38 11.66
CA GLU A 356 6.90 18.04 11.58
C GLU A 356 7.35 17.87 10.13
N PHE A 357 6.55 17.18 9.30
CA PHE A 357 6.83 17.01 7.88
C PHE A 357 6.84 18.35 7.14
N LEU A 358 5.82 19.18 7.34
CA LEU A 358 5.75 20.48 6.68
C LEU A 358 6.90 21.39 7.14
N ASN A 359 7.23 21.42 8.43
CA ASN A 359 8.39 22.16 8.94
C ASN A 359 9.72 21.66 8.35
N TYR A 360 9.85 20.35 8.14
CA TYR A 360 11.05 19.74 7.58
C TYR A 360 11.24 20.12 6.11
N ILE A 361 10.19 20.00 5.29
CA ILE A 361 10.30 20.24 3.83
C ILE A 361 10.18 21.73 3.47
N LEU A 362 9.29 22.48 4.12
CA LEU A 362 8.98 23.88 3.81
C LEU A 362 9.72 24.88 4.71
N GLY A 363 10.33 24.41 5.81
CA GLY A 363 11.00 25.23 6.80
C GLY A 363 10.08 25.74 7.93
N LYS A 364 10.68 26.23 9.02
CA LYS A 364 9.97 26.60 10.27
C LYS A 364 8.89 27.67 10.12
N ASN A 365 9.00 28.51 9.09
CA ASN A 365 8.10 29.63 8.87
C ASN A 365 7.05 29.34 7.79
N TYR A 366 6.82 28.06 7.44
CA TYR A 366 5.89 27.70 6.35
C TYR A 366 4.46 28.19 6.58
N HIS A 367 4.03 28.32 7.84
CA HIS A 367 2.72 28.88 8.20
C HIS A 367 2.51 30.33 7.75
N GLN A 368 3.59 31.07 7.46
CA GLN A 368 3.54 32.43 6.93
C GLN A 368 3.40 32.46 5.41
N LEU A 369 3.64 31.33 4.74
CA LEU A 369 3.52 31.20 3.29
C LEU A 369 2.04 30.96 2.92
N PRO A 370 1.53 31.60 1.84
CA PRO A 370 0.25 31.24 1.26
C PRO A 370 0.18 29.74 0.94
N ILE A 371 -1.00 29.13 1.11
CA ILE A 371 -1.20 27.68 0.90
C ILE A 371 -0.76 27.22 -0.49
N ASN A 372 -0.99 28.05 -1.52
CA ASN A 372 -0.57 27.78 -2.89
C ASN A 372 0.96 27.74 -3.03
N GLU A 373 1.69 28.62 -2.34
CA GLU A 373 3.16 28.60 -2.34
C GLU A 373 3.72 27.37 -1.61
N GLN A 374 3.06 26.96 -0.52
CA GLN A 374 3.39 25.71 0.17
C GLN A 374 3.22 24.52 -0.77
N ILE A 375 2.09 24.43 -1.48
CA ILE A 375 1.80 23.34 -2.44
C ILE A 375 2.81 23.34 -3.60
N LEU A 376 3.09 24.50 -4.20
CA LEU A 376 4.06 24.61 -5.28
C LEU A 376 5.45 24.15 -4.83
N THR A 377 5.86 24.54 -3.63
CA THR A 377 7.15 24.10 -3.04
C THR A 377 7.16 22.59 -2.82
N LEU A 378 6.10 21.99 -2.26
CA LEU A 378 6.03 20.54 -2.11
C LEU A 378 6.08 19.81 -3.47
N GLN A 379 5.38 20.34 -4.47
CA GLN A 379 5.31 19.74 -5.80
C GLN A 379 6.63 19.86 -6.57
N SER A 380 7.46 20.87 -6.32
CA SER A 380 8.75 21.01 -6.99
C SER A 380 9.84 20.13 -6.39
N ARG A 381 9.65 19.54 -5.21
CA ARG A 381 10.68 18.76 -4.52
C ARG A 381 10.78 17.31 -5.02
N VAL A 382 12.01 16.81 -5.10
CA VAL A 382 12.29 15.37 -5.21
C VAL A 382 12.47 14.83 -3.80
N LEU A 383 11.66 13.84 -3.43
CA LEU A 383 11.72 13.22 -2.10
C LEU A 383 12.24 11.78 -2.23
N LEU A 384 13.18 11.40 -1.37
CA LEU A 384 13.57 10.00 -1.23
C LEU A 384 12.67 9.31 -0.21
N LEU A 385 12.02 8.23 -0.65
CA LEU A 385 11.18 7.39 0.16
C LEU A 385 11.92 6.08 0.46
N ASN A 386 12.17 5.82 1.74
CA ASN A 386 12.60 4.52 2.22
C ASN A 386 11.40 3.82 2.84
N LEU A 387 10.92 2.78 2.17
CA LEU A 387 9.83 1.94 2.65
C LEU A 387 10.36 0.64 3.23
N TYR A 388 9.92 0.32 4.44
CA TYR A 388 10.29 -0.90 5.16
C TYR A 388 9.07 -1.83 5.26
N PRO A 389 9.02 -2.92 4.48
CA PRO A 389 7.90 -3.85 4.52
C PRO A 389 7.79 -4.56 5.87
N LYS A 390 6.56 -4.64 6.36
CA LYS A 390 6.12 -5.42 7.52
C LYS A 390 5.19 -6.53 7.03
N LEU A 391 5.78 -7.69 6.82
CA LEU A 391 5.08 -8.86 6.30
C LEU A 391 4.57 -9.73 7.46
N ARG A 392 3.27 -10.00 7.47
CA ARG A 392 2.58 -10.80 8.50
C ARG A 392 1.75 -11.90 7.84
N PHE A 393 2.42 -12.98 7.47
CA PHE A 393 1.79 -14.15 6.87
C PHE A 393 1.84 -15.32 7.84
N ASN A 394 0.72 -16.01 8.01
CA ASN A 394 0.64 -17.26 8.75
C ASN A 394 0.86 -18.45 7.80
N ARG A 395 0.88 -19.68 8.32
CA ARG A 395 1.09 -20.90 7.51
C ARG A 395 0.10 -21.03 6.34
N ASP A 396 -1.16 -20.63 6.54
CA ASP A 396 -2.22 -20.76 5.53
C ASP A 396 -2.11 -19.71 4.41
N THR A 397 -1.43 -18.59 4.68
CA THR A 397 -1.28 -17.47 3.74
C THR A 397 0.16 -17.31 3.24
N GLU A 398 1.10 -18.12 3.73
CA GLU A 398 2.53 -18.04 3.42
C GLU A 398 2.82 -18.16 1.92
N ALA A 399 2.03 -18.95 1.19
CA ALA A 399 2.15 -19.09 -0.27
C ALA A 399 1.93 -17.77 -1.03
N TYR A 400 1.29 -16.78 -0.41
CA TYR A 400 1.07 -15.46 -0.98
C TYR A 400 2.11 -14.43 -0.53
N ARG A 401 3.05 -14.78 0.34
CA ARG A 401 4.06 -13.84 0.83
C ARG A 401 4.96 -13.37 -0.32
N PRO A 402 5.10 -12.05 -0.55
CA PRO A 402 6.00 -11.55 -1.57
C PRO A 402 7.46 -11.59 -1.12
N GLU A 403 8.38 -11.70 -2.06
CA GLU A 403 9.82 -11.59 -1.85
C GLU A 403 10.25 -10.13 -1.96
N LEU A 404 10.31 -9.45 -0.81
CA LEU A 404 10.67 -8.04 -0.75
C LEU A 404 11.99 -7.83 -0.02
N PRO A 405 12.81 -6.83 -0.41
CA PRO A 405 13.94 -6.39 0.39
C PRO A 405 13.46 -5.78 1.70
N LYS A 406 14.38 -5.63 2.66
CA LYS A 406 14.06 -4.93 3.91
C LYS A 406 13.78 -3.46 3.70
N ARG A 407 14.45 -2.84 2.72
CA ARG A 407 14.32 -1.43 2.35
C ARG A 407 14.04 -1.34 0.85
N ILE A 408 12.92 -0.72 0.49
CA ILE A 408 12.60 -0.31 -0.87
C ILE A 408 12.86 1.20 -0.93
N SER A 409 13.83 1.61 -1.74
CA SER A 409 14.17 3.03 -1.92
C SER A 409 13.67 3.52 -3.26
N ILE A 410 12.90 4.61 -3.27
CA ILE A 410 12.26 5.19 -4.47
C ILE A 410 12.28 6.71 -4.38
N LEU A 411 12.59 7.41 -5.48
CA LEU A 411 12.37 8.86 -5.54
C LEU A 411 10.97 9.17 -6.04
N GLY A 412 10.29 10.09 -5.34
CA GLY A 412 8.92 10.48 -5.64
C GLY A 412 8.72 11.99 -5.75
N LYS A 413 7.60 12.36 -6.36
CA LYS A 413 7.11 13.74 -6.49
C LYS A 413 5.76 13.88 -5.80
N VAL A 414 5.55 14.94 -5.02
CA VAL A 414 4.20 15.29 -4.57
C VAL A 414 3.40 15.77 -5.78
N VAL A 415 2.27 15.11 -6.06
CA VAL A 415 1.41 15.43 -7.22
C VAL A 415 0.04 15.94 -6.82
N ARG A 416 -0.31 15.83 -5.54
CA ARG A 416 -1.58 16.31 -4.98
C ARG A 416 -1.42 16.55 -3.49
N CYS A 417 -2.10 17.57 -3.00
CA CYS A 417 -2.26 17.86 -1.58
C CYS A 417 -3.76 17.85 -1.28
N GLU A 418 -4.10 17.33 -0.11
CA GLU A 418 -5.43 17.43 0.47
C GLU A 418 -5.38 18.55 1.50
N ILE A 419 -6.31 19.49 1.39
CA ILE A 419 -6.37 20.68 2.24
C ILE A 419 -7.63 20.55 3.08
N GLU A 420 -7.50 20.79 4.38
CA GLU A 420 -8.61 20.99 5.29
C GLU A 420 -8.74 22.49 5.52
N TRP A 421 -9.89 23.07 5.18
CA TRP A 421 -10.16 24.49 5.36
C TRP A 421 -10.84 24.74 6.71
N GLU A 422 -10.54 25.88 7.32
CA GLU A 422 -11.26 26.31 8.53
C GLU A 422 -12.63 26.89 8.15
N ASP A 423 -12.71 27.53 6.99
CA ASP A 423 -13.94 27.91 6.30
C ASP A 423 -13.90 27.38 4.87
N ASP A 424 -14.67 26.32 4.60
CA ASP A 424 -14.76 25.66 3.28
C ASP A 424 -15.42 26.57 2.21
N GLU A 425 -16.31 27.50 2.59
CA GLU A 425 -17.01 28.36 1.63
C GLU A 425 -16.11 29.49 1.12
N GLU A 426 -15.30 30.07 2.02
CA GLU A 426 -14.38 31.17 1.69
C GLU A 426 -12.94 30.70 1.35
N GLU A 427 -12.66 29.40 1.48
CA GLU A 427 -11.32 28.81 1.35
C GLU A 427 -10.28 29.54 2.22
N LEU A 428 -10.64 29.82 3.49
CA LEU A 428 -9.79 30.52 4.45
C LEU A 428 -9.19 29.56 5.49
N GLY A 429 -7.97 29.86 5.94
CA GLY A 429 -7.29 29.11 7.00
C GLY A 429 -6.81 27.71 6.63
N GLY A 430 -6.74 27.38 5.33
CA GLY A 430 -6.42 26.04 4.83
C GLY A 430 -5.10 25.44 5.33
N LYS A 431 -5.12 24.16 5.68
CA LYS A 431 -3.96 23.37 6.12
C LYS A 431 -3.79 22.12 5.28
N ILE A 432 -2.56 21.84 4.85
CA ILE A 432 -2.26 20.60 4.13
C ILE A 432 -2.28 19.43 5.11
N VAL A 433 -3.26 18.54 4.96
CA VAL A 433 -3.44 17.38 5.85
C VAL A 433 -2.91 16.09 5.25
N ARG A 434 -2.84 15.99 3.91
CA ARG A 434 -2.29 14.80 3.22
C ARG A 434 -1.56 15.18 1.96
N ALA A 435 -0.58 14.36 1.59
CA ALA A 435 0.12 14.47 0.32
C ALA A 435 0.08 13.13 -0.44
N GLY A 436 -0.21 13.21 -1.73
CA GLY A 436 -0.10 12.08 -2.64
C GLY A 436 1.19 12.17 -3.43
N ILE A 437 2.00 11.13 -3.35
CA ILE A 437 3.27 11.02 -4.07
C ILE A 437 3.12 10.07 -5.26
N GLN A 438 3.67 10.48 -6.40
CA GLN A 438 3.92 9.62 -7.54
C GLN A 438 5.38 9.14 -7.52
N PHE A 439 5.60 7.86 -7.81
CA PHE A 439 6.95 7.30 -7.98
C PHE A 439 7.55 7.76 -9.30
N MET A 440 8.78 8.27 -9.25
CA MET A 440 9.43 8.93 -10.38
C MET A 440 10.71 8.23 -10.82
N TYR A 441 11.53 7.74 -9.89
CA TYR A 441 12.80 7.07 -10.21
C TYR A 441 13.01 5.81 -9.38
N ASP A 442 13.54 4.77 -10.03
CA ASP A 442 14.07 3.57 -9.39
C ASP A 442 15.59 3.70 -9.21
N PRO A 443 16.19 3.05 -8.20
CA PRO A 443 17.64 2.97 -8.08
C PRO A 443 18.26 2.29 -9.31
N ALA A 444 19.34 2.86 -9.84
CA ALA A 444 19.99 2.39 -11.06
C ALA A 444 21.40 1.83 -10.83
N GLU A 445 22.20 2.48 -9.98
CA GLU A 445 23.55 2.05 -9.62
C GLU A 445 23.76 2.19 -8.11
N TYR A 446 24.55 1.26 -7.56
CA TYR A 446 24.88 1.21 -6.14
C TYR A 446 26.37 1.47 -5.93
N SER A 447 26.71 2.50 -5.18
CA SER A 447 28.09 2.82 -4.84
C SER A 447 28.67 1.76 -3.91
N ARG A 448 29.75 1.11 -4.34
CA ARG A 448 30.49 0.14 -3.52
C ARG A 448 31.36 0.80 -2.44
N ASP A 449 31.68 2.08 -2.63
CA ASP A 449 32.56 2.83 -1.73
C ASP A 449 31.75 3.48 -0.60
N HIS A 450 30.56 3.99 -0.93
CA HIS A 450 29.66 4.67 0.03
C HIS A 450 28.52 3.77 0.54
N TYR A 451 28.33 2.59 -0.07
CA TYR A 451 27.29 1.63 0.26
C TYR A 451 25.88 2.26 0.20
N GLU A 452 25.59 3.02 -0.84
CA GLU A 452 24.31 3.69 -1.06
C GLU A 452 23.99 3.78 -2.56
N PHE A 453 22.72 4.03 -2.89
CA PHE A 453 22.31 4.30 -4.27
C PHE A 453 22.64 5.75 -4.62
N ASP A 454 23.59 5.94 -5.52
CA ASP A 454 24.06 7.25 -5.98
C ASP A 454 23.41 7.66 -7.31
N GLN A 455 22.95 6.70 -8.10
CA GLN A 455 22.30 6.94 -9.39
C GLN A 455 20.88 6.39 -9.47
N TRP A 456 20.03 7.14 -10.15
CA TRP A 456 18.59 6.87 -10.26
C TRP A 456 18.11 7.00 -11.70
N GLU A 457 17.29 6.06 -12.16
CA GLU A 457 16.71 6.06 -13.51
C GLU A 457 15.21 6.27 -13.44
N ARG A 458 14.70 7.14 -14.32
CA ARG A 458 13.28 7.49 -14.35
C ARG A 458 12.43 6.26 -14.68
N ILE A 459 11.38 6.05 -13.89
CA ILE A 459 10.36 5.04 -14.16
C ILE A 459 9.63 5.44 -15.45
N ARG A 460 9.74 4.57 -16.47
CA ARG A 460 9.14 4.82 -17.78
C ARG A 460 7.62 4.85 -17.67
N ALA A 461 6.96 5.63 -18.54
CA ALA A 461 5.51 5.61 -18.66
C ALA A 461 5.03 4.16 -18.87
N PHE A 462 3.98 3.75 -18.14
CA PHE A 462 3.42 2.39 -18.12
C PHE A 462 4.31 1.30 -17.50
N LYS A 463 5.52 1.62 -17.06
CA LYS A 463 6.34 0.71 -16.27
C LYS A 463 6.03 0.92 -14.79
N GLU A 464 5.65 -0.17 -14.15
CA GLU A 464 5.33 -0.24 -12.74
C GLU A 464 6.61 -0.45 -11.92
N ASN A 465 6.66 0.06 -10.68
CA ASN A 465 7.74 -0.29 -9.76
C ASN A 465 7.67 -1.81 -9.47
N ARG A 466 8.82 -2.49 -9.57
CA ARG A 466 8.89 -3.96 -9.50
C ARG A 466 8.33 -4.53 -8.19
N TYR A 467 8.65 -3.90 -7.07
CA TYR A 467 8.28 -4.39 -5.74
C TYR A 467 6.80 -4.14 -5.47
N PHE A 468 6.30 -2.95 -5.81
CA PHE A 468 4.87 -2.67 -5.66
C PHE A 468 4.01 -3.50 -6.61
N LYS A 469 4.51 -3.83 -7.81
CA LYS A 469 3.85 -4.79 -8.69
C LYS A 469 3.74 -6.17 -8.04
N GLU A 470 4.82 -6.62 -7.39
CA GLU A 470 4.82 -7.90 -6.68
C GLU A 470 3.88 -7.90 -5.46
N VAL A 471 3.89 -6.82 -4.67
CA VAL A 471 2.93 -6.59 -3.57
C VAL A 471 1.51 -6.67 -4.09
N HIS A 472 1.19 -6.00 -5.20
CA HIS A 472 -0.14 -6.05 -5.80
C HIS A 472 -0.52 -7.46 -6.26
N LYS A 473 0.40 -8.20 -6.88
CA LYS A 473 0.17 -9.59 -7.29
C LYS A 473 -0.11 -10.47 -6.06
N SER A 474 0.67 -10.31 -5.00
CA SER A 474 0.53 -11.01 -3.72
C SER A 474 -0.83 -10.71 -3.07
N LEU A 475 -1.18 -9.44 -2.91
CA LEU A 475 -2.45 -9.03 -2.30
C LEU A 475 -3.65 -9.49 -3.11
N ASN A 476 -3.62 -9.37 -4.45
CA ASN A 476 -4.70 -9.88 -5.29
C ASN A 476 -4.88 -11.40 -5.14
N GLY A 477 -3.78 -12.16 -5.08
CA GLY A 477 -3.83 -13.61 -4.84
C GLY A 477 -4.40 -13.96 -3.46
N LEU A 478 -3.96 -13.24 -2.43
CA LEU A 478 -4.45 -13.40 -1.06
C LEU A 478 -5.95 -13.09 -0.96
N ILE A 479 -6.41 -12.01 -1.59
CA ILE A 479 -7.83 -11.62 -1.62
C ILE A 479 -8.67 -12.71 -2.25
N ALA A 480 -8.27 -13.19 -3.43
CA ALA A 480 -8.98 -14.26 -4.14
C ALA A 480 -9.10 -15.53 -3.29
N TYR A 481 -8.05 -15.87 -2.53
CA TYR A 481 -8.05 -17.00 -1.59
C TYR A 481 -9.01 -16.79 -0.41
N LEU A 482 -8.96 -15.63 0.25
CA LEU A 482 -9.85 -15.33 1.37
C LEU A 482 -11.32 -15.29 0.93
N GLU A 483 -11.60 -14.84 -0.30
CA GLU A 483 -12.93 -14.85 -0.90
C GLU A 483 -13.42 -16.26 -1.25
N SER A 484 -12.55 -17.17 -1.69
CA SER A 484 -12.94 -18.55 -1.96
C SER A 484 -13.29 -19.29 -0.66
N GLN A 485 -12.50 -19.08 0.39
CA GLN A 485 -12.75 -19.66 1.72
C GLN A 485 -14.07 -19.17 2.34
N THR A 486 -14.49 -17.93 2.06
CA THR A 486 -15.79 -17.40 2.53
C THR A 486 -16.97 -17.90 1.71
N LYS A 487 -16.78 -18.26 0.44
CA LYS A 487 -17.82 -18.92 -0.39
C LYS A 487 -17.98 -20.41 -0.06
N GLU A 488 -16.96 -21.04 0.49
CA GLU A 488 -16.95 -22.45 0.89
C GLU A 488 -17.23 -22.66 2.40
N GLY A 489 -17.64 -21.61 3.12
CA GLY A 489 -18.04 -21.68 4.53
C GLY A 489 -19.41 -22.36 4.74
N PRO A 490 -19.61 -23.01 5.91
CA PRO A 490 -20.36 -24.25 6.13
C PRO A 490 -21.86 -24.28 5.79
#